data_AF-A0A3M1Y2U7-F1
#
_entry.id   AF-A0A3M1Y2U7-F1
#
_cell.length_a   1.000
_cell.length_b   1.000
_cell.length_c   1.000
_cell.angle_alpha   90.00
_cell.angle_beta   90.00
_cell.angle_gamma   90.00
#
_symmetry.space_group_name_H-M   'P 1'
#
loop_
_entity.id
_entity.type
_entity.pdbx_description
1 polymer ?
#
loop_
_entity_poly.entity_id
_entity_poly.type
_entity_poly.pdbx_seq_one_letter_code
_entity_poly.pdbx_strand_id
1 'polypeptide(L)'
;PFLVAYNVNLNTRSVALAHAVACDVRERGRVKRENGQTVRDAAGKAVRIPGACPGVKAIGWYIPEFGRAQVSMNLTDLEKTPLHVAFEAVRASARRRGLRVTGSELVGLIPRQSLLEAGQFFLSQQGETASMSEAERMHLAVLSLGLQDLAPFDPQQKVLEYRMEAIG
;
A
#
# COMPACT_ATOMS: atom_id res chain seq x y z
N PRO A 1 5.02 6.15 -16.96
CA PRO A 1 4.94 5.75 -15.54
C PRO A 1 3.95 4.61 -15.35
N PHE A 2 4.43 3.44 -14.91
CA PHE A 2 3.58 2.30 -14.58
C PHE A 2 2.87 2.58 -13.25
N LEU A 3 1.55 2.41 -13.21
CA LEU A 3 0.72 2.63 -12.03
C LEU A 3 0.33 1.28 -11.43
N VAL A 4 0.52 1.11 -10.13
CA VAL A 4 0.03 -0.07 -9.39
C VAL A 4 -1.16 0.33 -8.52
N ALA A 5 -2.30 -0.33 -8.74
CA ALA A 5 -3.47 -0.22 -7.88
C ALA A 5 -3.38 -1.27 -6.77
N TYR A 6 -3.30 -0.81 -5.53
CA TYR A 6 -2.98 -1.62 -4.37
C TYR A 6 -3.84 -1.20 -3.18
N ASN A 7 -4.54 -2.15 -2.57
CA ASN A 7 -5.40 -1.90 -1.43
C ASN A 7 -4.84 -2.59 -0.19
N VAL A 8 -4.91 -1.93 0.97
CA VAL A 8 -4.51 -2.52 2.25
C VAL A 8 -5.73 -2.66 3.15
N ASN A 9 -5.97 -3.88 3.64
CA ASN A 9 -7.18 -4.27 4.37
C ASN A 9 -7.05 -3.95 5.85
N LEU A 10 -8.10 -3.36 6.44
CA LEU A 10 -8.13 -3.01 7.85
C LEU A 10 -9.23 -3.80 8.58
N ASN A 11 -8.98 -4.15 9.84
CA ASN A 11 -9.94 -4.84 10.71
C ASN A 11 -11.09 -3.94 11.24
N THR A 12 -11.61 -3.05 10.40
CA THR A 12 -12.66 -2.11 10.78
C THR A 12 -13.66 -1.92 9.65
N ARG A 13 -14.89 -1.51 9.97
CA ARG A 13 -15.90 -1.06 8.98
C ARG A 13 -15.89 0.46 8.81
N SER A 14 -15.10 1.17 9.62
CA SER A 14 -15.08 2.63 9.65
C SER A 14 -14.29 3.22 8.47
N VAL A 15 -15.02 3.76 7.50
CA VAL A 15 -14.44 4.53 6.39
C VAL A 15 -13.65 5.74 6.91
N ALA A 16 -14.11 6.38 7.99
CA ALA A 16 -13.42 7.52 8.58
C ALA A 16 -12.03 7.14 9.10
N LEU A 17 -11.91 5.98 9.76
CA LEU A 17 -10.62 5.47 10.24
C LEU A 17 -9.71 5.09 9.07
N ALA A 18 -10.23 4.38 8.07
CA ALA A 18 -9.47 4.05 6.85
C ALA A 18 -9.01 5.32 6.11
N HIS A 19 -9.85 6.36 6.03
CA HIS A 19 -9.52 7.61 5.36
C HIS A 19 -8.49 8.42 6.15
N ALA A 20 -8.54 8.36 7.49
CA ALA A 20 -7.52 8.97 8.34
C ALA A 20 -6.14 8.34 8.12
N VAL A 21 -6.08 7.02 7.91
CA VAL A 21 -4.85 6.29 7.53
C VAL A 21 -4.42 6.67 6.11
N ALA A 22 -5.35 6.70 5.15
CA ALA A 22 -5.07 7.14 3.77
C ALA A 22 -4.46 8.55 3.71
N CYS A 23 -4.91 9.46 4.58
CA CYS A 23 -4.38 10.82 4.70
C CYS A 23 -2.97 10.88 5.32
N ASP A 24 -2.57 9.91 6.16
CA ASP A 24 -1.20 9.81 6.67
C ASP A 24 -0.23 9.35 5.57
N VAL A 25 -0.68 8.49 4.66
CA VAL A 25 0.22 7.84 3.69
C VAL A 25 0.28 8.56 2.35
N ARG A 26 -0.84 9.06 1.80
CA ARG A 26 -0.85 9.68 0.47
C ARG A 26 0.03 10.93 0.43
N GLU A 27 0.74 11.16 -0.67
CA GLU A 27 1.66 12.30 -0.84
C GLU A 27 1.01 13.64 -0.45
N ARG A 28 -0.20 13.89 -0.98
CA ARG A 28 -0.96 15.12 -0.72
C ARG A 28 -1.30 15.33 0.77
N GLY A 29 -1.22 14.29 1.58
CA GLY A 29 -1.48 14.29 3.00
C GLY A 29 -2.82 14.90 3.38
N ARG A 30 -2.83 15.72 4.44
CA ARG A 30 -4.01 16.35 5.03
C ARG A 30 -3.94 17.87 5.00
N VAL A 31 -5.11 18.52 5.02
CA VAL A 31 -5.18 19.96 5.24
C VAL A 31 -4.80 20.26 6.69
N LYS A 32 -3.90 21.21 6.91
CA LYS A 32 -3.53 21.66 8.26
C LYS A 32 -4.74 22.38 8.87
N ARG A 33 -5.12 21.96 10.08
CA ARG A 33 -6.17 22.61 10.87
C ARG A 33 -5.63 23.02 12.23
N GLU A 34 -6.03 24.21 12.68
CA GLU A 34 -5.77 24.74 14.02
C GLU A 34 -7.11 25.23 14.58
N ASN A 35 -7.46 24.82 15.81
CA ASN A 35 -8.75 25.12 16.45
C ASN A 35 -9.98 24.84 15.55
N GLY A 36 -9.94 23.76 14.78
CA GLY A 36 -11.00 23.35 13.85
C GLY A 36 -11.04 24.09 12.51
N GLN A 37 -10.27 25.17 12.36
CA GLN A 37 -10.24 26.00 11.16
C GLN A 37 -9.11 25.60 10.21
N THR A 38 -9.30 25.78 8.90
CA THR A 38 -8.27 25.51 7.90
C THR A 38 -7.23 26.61 7.92
N VAL A 39 -5.96 26.22 8.12
CA VAL A 39 -4.83 27.16 8.01
C VAL A 39 -4.61 27.48 6.54
N ARG A 40 -4.52 28.77 6.21
CA ARG A 40 -4.26 29.26 4.85
C ARG A 40 -2.93 30.03 4.80
N ASP A 41 -2.23 29.94 3.68
CA ASP A 41 -1.02 30.72 3.43
C ASP A 41 -1.34 32.17 3.02
N ALA A 42 -0.32 32.97 2.75
CA ALA A 42 -0.46 34.38 2.35
C ALA A 42 -1.26 34.58 1.05
N ALA A 43 -1.37 33.54 0.20
CA ALA A 43 -2.15 33.55 -1.03
C ALA A 43 -3.58 33.02 -0.83
N GLY A 44 -3.98 32.72 0.41
CA GLY A 44 -5.30 32.19 0.75
C GLY A 44 -5.48 30.70 0.43
N LYS A 45 -4.42 29.98 0.05
CA LYS A 45 -4.48 28.54 -0.24
C LYS A 45 -4.33 27.73 1.04
N ALA A 46 -5.06 26.62 1.14
CA ALA A 46 -5.00 25.74 2.30
C ALA A 46 -3.60 25.12 2.47
N VAL A 47 -2.99 25.36 3.63
CA VAL A 47 -1.73 24.74 4.02
C VAL A 47 -1.96 23.25 4.22
N ARG A 48 -1.01 22.43 3.78
CA ARG A 48 -1.09 20.97 3.89
C ARG A 48 0.08 20.42 4.68
N ILE A 49 -0.22 19.37 5.44
CA ILE A 49 0.79 18.49 6.04
C ILE A 49 0.95 17.32 5.05
N PRO A 50 2.12 17.13 4.44
CA PRO A 50 2.35 16.05 3.49
C PRO A 50 2.21 14.67 4.17
N GLY A 51 1.86 13.66 3.38
CA GLY A 51 1.87 12.27 3.86
C GLY A 51 3.23 11.61 3.73
N ALA A 52 3.32 10.38 4.22
CA ALA A 52 4.57 9.63 4.33
C ALA A 52 5.11 9.10 2.98
N CYS A 53 4.26 8.94 1.97
CA CYS A 53 4.61 8.27 0.72
C CYS A 53 4.50 9.20 -0.49
N PRO A 54 5.62 9.73 -1.01
CA PRO A 54 5.66 10.40 -2.31
C PRO A 54 5.21 9.48 -3.44
N GLY A 55 4.55 10.01 -4.47
CA GLY A 55 4.04 9.24 -5.58
C GLY A 55 2.85 8.34 -5.23
N VAL A 56 2.20 8.54 -4.08
CA VAL A 56 1.03 7.76 -3.66
C VAL A 56 -0.21 8.62 -3.58
N LYS A 57 -1.29 8.15 -4.21
CA LYS A 57 -2.66 8.62 -4.00
C LYS A 57 -3.40 7.57 -3.19
N ALA A 58 -4.15 7.99 -2.17
CA ALA A 58 -4.93 7.04 -1.38
C ALA A 58 -6.24 7.63 -0.85
N ILE A 59 -7.22 6.75 -0.68
CA ILE A 59 -8.52 7.00 -0.03
C ILE A 59 -8.87 5.85 0.92
N GLY A 60 -9.67 6.13 1.94
CA GLY A 60 -10.34 5.09 2.73
C GLY A 60 -11.70 4.78 2.13
N TRP A 61 -12.05 3.51 2.03
CA TRP A 61 -13.37 3.06 1.57
C TRP A 61 -13.79 1.76 2.25
N TYR A 62 -15.06 1.38 2.12
CA TYR A 62 -15.64 0.18 2.73
C TYR A 62 -16.06 -0.80 1.64
N ILE A 63 -15.74 -2.09 1.85
CA ILE A 63 -16.07 -3.19 0.95
C ILE A 63 -17.19 -4.03 1.60
N PRO A 64 -18.45 -3.88 1.16
CA PRO A 64 -19.58 -4.62 1.73
C PRO A 64 -19.39 -6.14 1.70
N GLU A 65 -18.84 -6.67 0.61
CA GLU A 65 -18.68 -8.10 0.32
C GLU A 65 -17.79 -8.80 1.36
N PHE A 66 -16.79 -8.08 1.90
CA PHE A 66 -15.85 -8.61 2.90
C PHE A 66 -16.06 -8.04 4.30
N GLY A 67 -17.10 -7.20 4.47
CA GLY A 67 -17.46 -6.63 5.76
C GLY A 67 -16.37 -5.76 6.39
N ARG A 68 -15.47 -5.16 5.60
CA ARG A 68 -14.28 -4.45 6.08
C ARG A 68 -13.91 -3.23 5.24
N ALA A 69 -13.14 -2.33 5.81
CA ALA A 69 -12.61 -1.12 5.18
C ALA A 69 -11.18 -1.33 4.67
N GLN A 70 -10.82 -0.56 3.66
CA GLN A 70 -9.53 -0.58 2.99
C GLN A 70 -8.95 0.82 2.88
N VAL A 71 -7.62 0.88 2.85
CA VAL A 71 -6.90 2.00 2.25
C VAL A 71 -6.66 1.62 0.79
N SER A 72 -7.41 2.22 -0.13
CA SER A 72 -7.20 2.03 -1.57
C SER A 72 -6.17 3.01 -2.08
N MET A 73 -5.16 2.52 -2.79
CA MET A 73 -3.97 3.27 -3.18
C MET A 73 -3.64 3.10 -4.65
N ASN A 74 -3.18 4.19 -5.27
CA ASN A 74 -2.48 4.18 -6.54
C ASN A 74 -1.03 4.61 -6.29
N LEU A 75 -0.10 3.70 -6.54
CA LEU A 75 1.34 3.94 -6.50
C LEU A 75 1.75 4.34 -7.92
N THR A 76 2.06 5.63 -8.11
CA THR A 76 2.40 6.21 -9.42
C THR A 76 3.91 6.34 -9.65
N ASP A 77 4.70 6.14 -8.60
CA ASP A 77 6.16 6.24 -8.61
C ASP A 77 6.71 5.21 -7.61
N LEU A 78 6.98 4.00 -8.12
CA LEU A 78 7.46 2.86 -7.33
C LEU A 78 8.92 3.01 -6.90
N GLU A 79 9.70 3.85 -7.60
CA GLU A 79 11.07 4.16 -7.20
C GLU A 79 11.07 5.02 -5.93
N LYS A 80 10.17 6.01 -5.84
CA LYS A 80 10.04 6.84 -4.63
C LYS A 80 9.34 6.14 -3.48
N THR A 81 8.27 5.41 -3.77
CA THR A 81 7.59 4.58 -2.77
C THR A 81 7.41 3.16 -3.29
N PRO A 82 8.32 2.24 -2.92
CA PRO A 82 8.17 0.82 -3.18
C PRO A 82 6.93 0.23 -2.50
N LEU A 83 6.40 -0.86 -3.05
CA LEU A 83 5.17 -1.51 -2.58
C LEU A 83 5.21 -1.83 -1.07
N HIS A 84 6.31 -2.42 -0.60
CA HIS A 84 6.49 -2.79 0.80
C HIS A 84 6.55 -1.56 1.72
N VAL A 85 7.12 -0.45 1.25
CA VAL A 85 7.15 0.83 2.00
C VAL A 85 5.75 1.40 2.15
N ALA A 86 4.95 1.40 1.08
CA ALA A 86 3.55 1.83 1.13
C ALA A 86 2.74 0.98 2.13
N PHE A 87 2.90 -0.35 2.09
CA PHE A 87 2.25 -1.27 3.01
C PHE A 87 2.65 -1.01 4.47
N GLU A 88 3.95 -0.86 4.76
CA GLU A 88 4.46 -0.57 6.09
C GLU A 88 3.98 0.79 6.63
N ALA A 89 3.91 1.81 5.77
CA ALA A 89 3.37 3.11 6.14
C ALA A 89 1.90 3.02 6.57
N VAL A 90 1.09 2.24 5.83
CA VAL A 90 -0.30 1.94 6.23
C VAL A 90 -0.33 1.17 7.54
N ARG A 91 0.50 0.13 7.70
CA ARG A 91 0.58 -0.70 8.90
C ARG A 91 0.94 0.12 10.14
N ALA A 92 1.93 1.00 10.04
CA ALA A 92 2.34 1.90 11.11
C ALA A 92 1.23 2.90 11.46
N SER A 93 0.59 3.51 10.46
CA SER A 93 -0.51 4.46 10.66
C SER A 93 -1.76 3.82 11.27
N ALA A 94 -2.10 2.60 10.84
CA ALA A 94 -3.18 1.79 11.39
C ALA A 94 -2.90 1.43 12.86
N ARG A 95 -1.69 0.94 13.18
CA ARG A 95 -1.29 0.58 14.55
C ARG A 95 -1.42 1.74 15.53
N ARG A 96 -1.01 2.95 15.14
CA ARG A 96 -1.16 4.17 15.98
C ARG A 96 -2.63 4.49 16.35
N ARG A 97 -3.60 3.88 15.66
CA ARG A 97 -5.04 4.07 15.88
C ARG A 97 -5.72 2.84 16.48
N GLY A 98 -4.95 1.85 16.94
CA GLY A 98 -5.49 0.59 17.46
C GLY A 98 -6.07 -0.33 16.37
N LEU A 99 -5.81 -0.05 15.10
CA LEU A 99 -6.23 -0.90 13.98
C LEU A 99 -5.16 -1.94 13.66
N ARG A 100 -5.58 -3.04 13.05
CA ARG A 100 -4.71 -4.05 12.45
C ARG A 100 -4.91 -4.08 10.95
N VAL A 101 -3.80 -4.15 10.23
CA VAL A 101 -3.80 -4.55 8.82
C VAL A 101 -3.98 -6.07 8.78
N THR A 102 -4.95 -6.57 8.02
CA THR A 102 -5.22 -8.01 7.87
C THR A 102 -4.51 -8.63 6.67
N GLY A 103 -4.18 -7.80 5.69
CA GLY A 103 -3.50 -8.16 4.45
C GLY A 103 -3.70 -7.08 3.41
N SER A 104 -3.59 -7.44 2.14
CA SER A 104 -3.71 -6.51 1.03
C SER A 104 -4.25 -7.20 -0.21
N GLU A 105 -4.45 -6.40 -1.25
CA GLU A 105 -4.99 -6.84 -2.52
C GLU A 105 -4.33 -6.04 -3.65
N LEU A 106 -3.89 -6.75 -4.69
CA LEU A 106 -3.42 -6.17 -5.93
C LEU A 106 -4.54 -6.17 -6.98
N VAL A 107 -4.88 -4.98 -7.48
CA VAL A 107 -5.85 -4.80 -8.56
C VAL A 107 -5.08 -4.60 -9.87
N GLY A 108 -5.25 -5.53 -10.81
CA GLY A 108 -4.51 -5.54 -12.08
C GLY A 108 -3.15 -6.25 -11.98
N LEU A 109 -2.17 -5.73 -12.70
CA LEU A 109 -0.83 -6.29 -12.84
C LEU A 109 0.22 -5.50 -12.04
N ILE A 110 1.31 -6.15 -11.68
CA ILE A 110 2.47 -5.54 -11.00
C ILE A 110 3.78 -5.93 -11.70
N PRO A 111 4.81 -5.05 -11.73
CA PRO A 111 6.13 -5.44 -12.19
C PRO A 111 6.73 -6.47 -11.25
N ARG A 112 7.37 -7.49 -11.81
CA ARG A 112 8.06 -8.56 -11.09
C ARG A 112 9.01 -8.00 -10.04
N GLN A 113 9.80 -7.00 -10.43
CA GLN A 113 10.81 -6.38 -9.58
C GLN A 113 10.22 -5.84 -8.26
N SER A 114 9.00 -5.29 -8.28
CA SER A 114 8.36 -4.76 -7.07
C SER A 114 8.07 -5.82 -6.01
N LEU A 115 7.76 -7.05 -6.43
CA LEU A 115 7.56 -8.18 -5.51
C LEU A 115 8.90 -8.75 -5.04
N LEU A 116 9.92 -8.80 -5.90
CA LEU A 116 11.25 -9.26 -5.50
C LEU A 116 11.89 -8.34 -4.45
N GLU A 117 11.75 -7.02 -4.62
CA GLU A 117 12.20 -6.04 -3.64
C GLU A 117 11.43 -6.15 -2.32
N ALA A 118 10.11 -6.36 -2.38
CA ALA A 118 9.31 -6.60 -1.18
C ALA A 118 9.76 -7.88 -0.46
N GLY A 119 10.00 -8.97 -1.19
CA GLY A 119 10.51 -10.23 -0.63
C GLY A 119 11.86 -10.02 0.06
N GLN A 120 12.79 -9.35 -0.61
CA GLN A 120 14.10 -9.03 -0.04
C GLN A 120 14.00 -8.14 1.21
N PHE A 121 13.12 -7.13 1.19
CA PHE A 121 12.87 -6.28 2.35
C PHE A 121 12.40 -7.10 3.55
N PHE A 122 11.37 -7.94 3.40
CA PHE A 122 10.85 -8.75 4.51
C PHE A 122 11.80 -9.88 4.95
N LEU A 123 12.65 -10.37 4.05
CA LEU A 123 13.73 -11.29 4.41
C LEU A 123 14.72 -10.61 5.38
N SER A 124 15.18 -9.41 5.02
CA SER A 124 16.11 -8.66 5.87
C SER A 124 15.52 -8.31 7.25
N GLN A 125 14.21 -8.08 7.33
CA GLN A 125 13.51 -7.84 8.61
C GLN A 125 13.52 -9.08 9.52
N GLN A 126 13.68 -10.28 8.96
CA GLN A 126 13.80 -11.53 9.72
C GLN A 126 15.24 -11.82 10.17
N GLY A 127 16.19 -10.93 9.87
CA GLY A 127 17.61 -11.12 10.18
C GLY A 127 18.33 -12.08 9.23
N GLU A 128 17.65 -12.53 8.18
CA GLU A 128 18.21 -13.43 7.17
C GLU A 128 18.93 -12.65 6.08
N THR A 129 20.11 -13.11 5.70
CA THR A 129 20.97 -12.48 4.68
C THR A 129 21.35 -13.44 3.55
N ALA A 130 20.90 -14.69 3.63
CA ALA A 130 21.15 -15.70 2.60
C ALA A 130 20.48 -15.29 1.27
N SER A 131 21.16 -15.60 0.16
CA SER A 131 20.57 -15.41 -1.17
C SER A 131 19.43 -16.39 -1.37
N MET A 132 18.20 -15.88 -1.43
CA MET A 132 17.03 -16.66 -1.82
C MET A 132 16.86 -16.69 -3.34
N SER A 133 16.29 -17.79 -3.83
CA SER A 133 15.81 -17.86 -5.21
C SER A 133 14.74 -16.79 -5.49
N GLU A 134 14.50 -16.50 -6.76
CA GLU A 134 13.43 -15.58 -7.17
C GLU A 134 12.06 -16.06 -6.68
N ALA A 135 11.78 -17.36 -6.82
CA ALA A 135 10.53 -17.98 -6.42
C ALA A 135 10.28 -17.85 -4.91
N GLU A 136 11.31 -18.03 -4.08
CA GLU A 136 11.21 -17.87 -2.63
C GLU A 136 10.99 -16.41 -2.22
N ARG A 137 11.68 -15.45 -2.86
CA ARG A 137 11.44 -14.01 -2.62
C ARG A 137 10.02 -13.61 -2.99
N MET A 138 9.54 -14.09 -4.14
CA MET A 138 8.16 -13.89 -4.57
C MET A 138 7.17 -14.46 -3.54
N HIS A 139 7.38 -15.70 -3.11
CA HIS A 139 6.55 -16.35 -2.10
C HIS A 139 6.53 -15.56 -0.78
N LEU A 140 7.70 -15.14 -0.29
CA LEU A 140 7.80 -14.36 0.93
C LEU A 140 7.12 -12.99 0.80
N ALA A 141 7.21 -12.33 -0.35
CA ALA A 141 6.50 -11.08 -0.62
C ALA A 141 4.98 -11.26 -0.51
N VAL A 142 4.43 -12.31 -1.15
CA VAL A 142 3.00 -12.64 -1.12
C VAL A 142 2.51 -12.87 0.31
N LEU A 143 3.26 -13.63 1.10
CA LEU A 143 2.94 -13.88 2.51
C LEU A 143 3.01 -12.61 3.35
N SER A 144 4.11 -11.86 3.24
CA SER A 144 4.40 -10.72 4.12
C SER A 144 3.47 -9.53 3.88
N LEU A 145 3.10 -9.31 2.61
CA LEU A 145 2.12 -8.29 2.22
C LEU A 145 0.68 -8.77 2.44
N GLY A 146 0.47 -10.08 2.59
CA GLY A 146 -0.86 -10.67 2.72
C GLY A 146 -1.70 -10.50 1.46
N LEU A 147 -1.10 -10.65 0.27
CA LEU A 147 -1.77 -10.43 -1.03
C LEU A 147 -2.94 -11.39 -1.31
N GLN A 148 -3.07 -12.42 -0.46
CA GLN A 148 -4.09 -13.46 -0.55
C GLN A 148 -5.23 -13.31 0.47
N ASP A 149 -5.32 -12.18 1.18
CA ASP A 149 -6.29 -11.98 2.28
C ASP A 149 -7.76 -12.00 1.81
N LEU A 150 -8.05 -11.52 0.59
CA LEU A 150 -9.43 -11.49 0.05
C LEU A 150 -9.69 -12.55 -1.03
N ALA A 151 -8.68 -12.91 -1.81
CA ALA A 151 -8.77 -13.88 -2.89
C ALA A 151 -7.37 -14.49 -3.16
N PRO A 152 -7.27 -15.66 -3.79
CA PRO A 152 -5.99 -16.25 -4.17
C PRO A 152 -5.13 -15.29 -5.00
N PHE A 153 -3.83 -15.27 -4.73
CA PHE A 153 -2.86 -14.53 -5.52
C PHE A 153 -2.08 -15.51 -6.42
N ASP A 154 -2.31 -15.44 -7.73
CA ASP A 154 -1.55 -16.21 -8.72
C ASP A 154 -0.51 -15.30 -9.40
N PRO A 155 0.79 -15.49 -9.13
CA PRO A 155 1.86 -14.72 -9.79
C PRO A 155 1.82 -14.80 -11.32
N GLN A 156 1.43 -15.95 -11.90
CA GLN A 156 1.34 -16.11 -13.37
C GLN A 156 0.27 -15.21 -13.98
N GLN A 157 -0.74 -14.83 -13.19
CA GLN A 157 -1.84 -13.96 -13.63
C GLN A 157 -1.62 -12.49 -13.27
N LYS A 158 -0.79 -12.23 -12.25
CA LYS A 158 -0.64 -10.91 -11.63
C LYS A 158 0.68 -10.21 -11.94
N VAL A 159 1.74 -10.96 -12.28
CA VAL A 159 3.04 -10.39 -12.64
C VAL A 159 3.06 -10.06 -14.12
N LEU A 160 3.38 -8.81 -14.45
CA LEU A 160 3.38 -8.29 -15.81
C LEU A 160 4.28 -9.11 -16.74
N GLU A 161 5.51 -9.37 -16.33
CA GLU A 161 6.53 -10.06 -17.11
C GLU A 161 6.14 -11.50 -17.40
N TYR A 162 5.65 -12.25 -16.39
CA TYR A 162 5.17 -13.62 -16.58
C TYR A 162 3.98 -13.68 -17.55
N ARG A 163 3.07 -12.71 -17.48
CA ARG A 163 1.96 -12.57 -18.43
C ARG A 163 2.43 -12.30 -19.86
N MET A 164 3.50 -11.55 -20.03
CA MET A 164 4.06 -11.26 -21.36
C MET A 164 4.77 -12.49 -21.94
N GLU A 165 5.54 -13.20 -21.11
CA GLU A 165 6.23 -14.45 -21.49
C GLU A 165 5.25 -15.56 -21.89
N ALA A 166 4.08 -15.65 -21.24
CA ALA A 166 3.07 -16.66 -21.56
C ALA A 166 2.30 -16.42 -22.88
N ILE A 167 2.40 -15.21 -23.46
CA ILE A 167 1.72 -14.82 -24.71
C ILE A 167 2.69 -14.86 -25.91
N GLY A 168 4.01 -14.81 -25.65
CA GLY A 168 5.07 -14.90 -26.67
C GLY A 168 5.44 -16.34 -26.98
#